data_AF-A0A088RQ36-F1
#
_entry.id   AF-A0A088RQ36-F1
#
_cell.length_a   1.000
_cell.length_b   1.000
_cell.length_c   1.000
_cell.angle_alpha   90.00
_cell.angle_beta   90.00
_cell.angle_gamma   90.00
#
_symmetry.space_group_name_H-M   'P 1'
#
loop_
_entity.id
_entity.type
_entity.pdbx_description
1 polymer ?
#
loop_
_entity_poly.entity_id
_entity_poly.type
_entity_poly.pdbx_seq_one_letter_code
_entity_poly.pdbx_strand_id
1 'polypeptide(L)'
;MAISLVASGNTVKEDSELFFAVTRDFSVPGASSQYQTPRAFNQLLRSRLRQRNRFNHDHHDTCMYIARSKNANVVAYTANLVDAATKERVVSGIGRQCVLCRDDPLHAYFVNLEPSYVENRRRKGIEYDCDDLNILERTMAYGCLATPVNTEGALGYWSKHTPEAFAALQEEWKAGGTVDAPEEEQKTAGGVSQRAKEASADDASVAPQPASALTVESLDAALKAWWTPLHPYISHFVALPTWPGLVMCLPPVAKSSTSRRSSVAAGELAKSAAATERPPTPPDRACTVDTTEAKPPIADTTNVTYGNHTEPAEATATSGVLSDEDTVVAIITRISGELSLLEKVYVKSTEPKRFYNLPKVEYIEVFGVSLATGLQTYEKKTS
;
A
#
# COMPACT_ATOMS: atom_id res chain seq x y z
N MET A 1 11.95 -21.66 -20.22
CA MET A 1 12.93 -20.68 -19.70
C MET A 1 12.36 -20.15 -18.39
N ALA A 2 13.14 -20.05 -17.32
CA ALA A 2 12.67 -19.60 -16.01
C ALA A 2 13.74 -18.78 -15.29
N ILE A 3 13.66 -17.45 -15.43
CA ILE A 3 14.36 -16.49 -14.57
C ILE A 3 13.33 -15.42 -14.22
N SER A 4 12.91 -15.40 -12.96
CA SER A 4 12.05 -14.34 -12.41
C SER A 4 12.36 -14.09 -10.94
N LEU A 5 13.66 -14.13 -10.59
CA LEU A 5 14.14 -12.99 -9.82
C LEU A 5 14.12 -11.78 -10.75
N VAL A 6 13.64 -10.67 -10.20
CA VAL A 6 14.11 -9.31 -10.44
C VAL A 6 13.97 -8.75 -11.86
N ALA A 7 13.44 -7.52 -11.93
CA ALA A 7 13.45 -6.75 -13.16
C ALA A 7 14.88 -6.29 -13.50
N SER A 8 15.29 -6.47 -14.75
CA SER A 8 16.65 -6.16 -15.26
C SER A 8 17.77 -7.11 -14.78
N GLY A 9 18.61 -7.54 -15.73
CA GLY A 9 19.80 -8.35 -15.44
C GLY A 9 20.93 -7.59 -14.72
N ASN A 10 20.81 -6.28 -14.55
CA ASN A 10 21.85 -5.40 -14.02
C ASN A 10 21.68 -5.10 -12.52
N THR A 11 20.54 -5.44 -11.93
CA THR A 11 20.13 -5.10 -10.55
C THR A 11 19.71 -6.32 -9.73
N VAL A 12 19.76 -7.52 -10.33
CA VAL A 12 19.46 -8.83 -9.71
C VAL A 12 20.10 -9.01 -8.34
N LYS A 13 21.30 -8.47 -8.14
CA LYS A 13 22.02 -8.52 -6.86
C LYS A 13 21.37 -7.57 -5.85
N GLU A 14 21.23 -6.30 -6.16
CA GLU A 14 20.75 -5.24 -5.27
C GLU A 14 19.31 -5.50 -4.79
N ASP A 15 18.42 -5.96 -5.68
CA ASP A 15 17.06 -6.35 -5.34
C ASP A 15 17.00 -7.64 -4.52
N SER A 16 17.89 -8.59 -4.81
CA SER A 16 18.06 -9.81 -4.01
C SER A 16 18.55 -9.48 -2.60
N GLU A 17 19.50 -8.54 -2.45
CA GLU A 17 20.02 -8.07 -1.17
C GLU A 17 18.96 -7.29 -0.36
N LEU A 18 18.07 -6.55 -1.02
CA LEU A 18 16.91 -5.92 -0.37
C LEU A 18 15.89 -6.96 0.10
N PHE A 19 15.49 -7.91 -0.76
CA PHE A 19 14.50 -8.92 -0.41
C PHE A 19 15.01 -9.93 0.64
N PHE A 20 16.30 -10.29 0.59
CA PHE A 20 16.95 -11.12 1.61
C PHE A 20 17.00 -10.41 2.96
N ALA A 21 17.28 -9.11 2.98
CA ALA A 21 17.34 -8.34 4.22
C ALA A 21 15.98 -8.25 4.92
N VAL A 22 14.91 -7.90 4.19
CA VAL A 22 13.56 -7.88 4.79
C VAL A 22 13.12 -9.28 5.24
N THR A 23 13.56 -10.33 4.52
CA THR A 23 13.36 -11.73 4.93
C THR A 23 14.07 -12.03 6.27
N ARG A 24 15.39 -11.83 6.34
CA ARG A 24 16.17 -12.13 7.55
C ARG A 24 15.74 -11.29 8.75
N ASP A 25 15.54 -9.99 8.54
CA ASP A 25 15.32 -9.05 9.63
C ASP A 25 13.90 -9.18 10.23
N PHE A 26 12.90 -9.69 9.47
CA PHE A 26 11.50 -9.70 9.90
C PHE A 26 10.73 -11.02 9.77
N SER A 27 11.13 -11.99 8.93
CA SER A 27 10.29 -13.18 8.65
C SER A 27 10.78 -14.52 9.21
N VAL A 28 12.02 -14.58 9.71
CA VAL A 28 12.61 -15.80 10.30
C VAL A 28 12.73 -15.67 11.82
N PRO A 29 12.01 -16.47 12.63
CA PRO A 29 12.24 -16.58 14.07
C PRO A 29 13.68 -17.01 14.35
N GLY A 30 14.32 -16.44 15.39
CA GLY A 30 15.71 -16.74 15.75
C GLY A 30 16.76 -15.94 14.96
N ALA A 31 16.52 -15.60 13.69
CA ALA A 31 17.44 -14.80 12.88
C ALA A 31 17.54 -13.32 13.31
N SER A 32 16.48 -12.79 13.91
CA SER A 32 16.35 -11.38 14.24
C SER A 32 15.45 -11.14 15.45
N SER A 33 15.86 -10.22 16.33
CA SER A 33 15.03 -9.70 17.43
C SER A 33 13.88 -8.81 16.93
N GLN A 34 13.87 -8.43 15.65
CA GLN A 34 12.80 -7.68 15.01
C GLN A 34 11.74 -8.56 14.33
N TYR A 35 11.85 -9.90 14.42
CA TYR A 35 10.90 -10.86 13.84
C TYR A 35 9.43 -10.46 14.08
N GLN A 36 8.62 -10.55 13.02
CA GLN A 36 7.18 -10.28 13.03
C GLN A 36 6.41 -11.42 12.35
N THR A 37 5.18 -11.66 12.80
CA THR A 37 4.19 -12.35 11.96
C THR A 37 3.80 -11.45 10.77
N PRO A 38 3.29 -11.96 9.63
CA PRO A 38 2.92 -11.12 8.49
C PRO A 38 1.90 -10.02 8.84
N ARG A 39 1.01 -10.28 9.81
CA ARG A 39 0.06 -9.29 10.33
C ARG A 39 0.74 -8.22 11.17
N ALA A 40 1.64 -8.61 12.07
CA ALA A 40 2.40 -7.65 12.88
C ALA A 40 3.37 -6.82 12.01
N PHE A 41 3.93 -7.38 10.94
CA PHE A 41 4.73 -6.65 9.96
C PHE A 41 3.90 -5.65 9.16
N ASN A 42 2.69 -6.04 8.71
CA ASN A 42 1.73 -5.12 8.10
C ASN A 42 1.38 -3.95 9.05
N GLN A 43 1.11 -4.23 10.33
CA GLN A 43 0.86 -3.21 11.36
C GLN A 43 2.08 -2.33 11.63
N LEU A 44 3.31 -2.88 11.62
CA LEU A 44 4.56 -2.12 11.70
C LEU A 44 4.68 -1.15 10.52
N LEU A 45 4.51 -1.63 9.29
CA LEU A 45 4.57 -0.78 8.09
C LEU A 45 3.50 0.33 8.13
N ARG A 46 2.26 0.02 8.52
CA ARG A 46 1.21 1.03 8.75
C ARG A 46 1.62 2.07 9.78
N SER A 47 2.22 1.66 10.90
CA SER A 47 2.72 2.58 11.94
C SER A 47 3.88 3.48 11.50
N ARG A 48 4.54 3.17 10.39
CA ARG A 48 5.62 3.99 9.79
C ARG A 48 5.13 4.86 8.61
N LEU A 49 3.89 4.70 8.14
CA LEU A 49 3.35 5.48 7.04
C LEU A 49 2.81 6.83 7.50
N ARG A 50 3.15 7.89 6.76
CA ARG A 50 2.45 9.17 6.82
C ARG A 50 1.11 9.12 6.07
N GLN A 51 0.17 9.94 6.52
CA GLN A 51 -1.10 10.21 5.84
C GLN A 51 -0.85 10.70 4.41
N ARG A 52 -1.71 10.29 3.47
CA ARG A 52 -1.62 10.67 2.05
C ARG A 52 -2.37 11.97 1.78
N ASN A 53 -1.82 13.07 2.29
CA ASN A 53 -2.29 14.44 2.11
C ASN A 53 -1.11 15.42 1.92
N ARG A 54 -0.02 14.92 1.32
CA ARG A 54 1.28 15.60 1.23
C ARG A 54 1.30 16.74 0.20
N PHE A 55 0.37 16.73 -0.75
CA PHE A 55 0.13 17.72 -1.80
C PHE A 55 -1.29 17.55 -2.36
N ASN A 56 -1.78 18.49 -3.18
CA ASN A 56 -3.08 18.34 -3.86
C ASN A 56 -3.05 17.13 -4.82
N HIS A 57 -4.11 16.32 -4.86
CA HIS A 57 -4.16 15.03 -5.58
C HIS A 57 -3.11 13.97 -5.13
N ASP A 58 -2.59 14.07 -3.90
CA ASP A 58 -1.95 12.92 -3.23
C ASP A 58 -3.03 11.90 -2.86
N HIS A 59 -3.04 10.73 -3.50
CA HIS A 59 -4.10 9.72 -3.34
C HIS A 59 -3.78 8.75 -2.19
N HIS A 60 -4.81 8.11 -1.63
CA HIS A 60 -4.65 7.03 -0.65
C HIS A 60 -3.62 5.96 -1.09
N ASP A 61 -3.65 5.64 -2.38
CA ASP A 61 -2.83 4.60 -3.01
C ASP A 61 -1.52 5.15 -3.61
N THR A 62 -1.21 6.45 -3.44
CA THR A 62 0.03 7.10 -3.88
C THR A 62 1.19 6.69 -2.97
N CYS A 63 1.87 5.60 -3.32
CA CYS A 63 2.90 5.00 -2.47
C CYS A 63 4.10 5.95 -2.23
N MET A 64 4.58 6.64 -3.27
CA MET A 64 5.66 7.64 -3.21
C MET A 64 5.48 8.77 -4.22
N TYR A 65 6.34 9.80 -4.16
CA TYR A 65 6.43 10.84 -5.18
C TYR A 65 7.87 11.34 -5.40
N ILE A 66 8.13 11.87 -6.60
CA ILE A 66 9.37 12.59 -6.94
C ILE A 66 9.08 14.09 -6.99
N ALA A 67 9.70 14.84 -6.08
CA ALA A 67 9.85 16.28 -6.16
C ALA A 67 11.05 16.66 -7.06
N ARG A 68 11.00 17.83 -7.69
CA ARG A 68 11.98 18.27 -8.70
C ARG A 68 12.62 19.60 -8.33
N SER A 69 13.83 19.84 -8.83
CA SER A 69 14.52 21.13 -8.71
C SER A 69 14.07 22.22 -9.70
N LYS A 70 13.08 21.96 -10.56
CA LYS A 70 12.66 22.89 -11.63
C LYS A 70 11.56 23.86 -11.16
N ASN A 71 10.54 23.32 -10.50
CA ASN A 71 9.30 23.99 -10.13
C ASN A 71 8.59 23.16 -9.04
N ALA A 72 7.46 23.63 -8.51
CA ALA A 72 6.73 22.93 -7.43
C ALA A 72 6.10 21.58 -7.87
N ASN A 73 5.99 21.30 -9.17
CA ASN A 73 5.37 20.09 -9.69
C ASN A 73 6.09 18.80 -9.25
N VAL A 74 5.31 17.77 -8.94
CA VAL A 74 5.80 16.43 -8.56
C VAL A 74 5.40 15.38 -9.61
N VAL A 75 6.08 14.24 -9.61
CA VAL A 75 5.55 12.99 -10.21
C VAL A 75 5.04 12.12 -9.08
N ALA A 76 3.76 11.77 -9.11
CA ALA A 76 3.16 10.83 -8.18
C ALA A 76 3.26 9.40 -8.73
N TYR A 77 3.41 8.42 -7.83
CA TYR A 77 3.40 6.99 -8.14
C TYR A 77 2.28 6.34 -7.34
N THR A 78 1.22 5.93 -8.04
CA THR A 78 -0.01 5.42 -7.44
C THR A 78 -0.23 3.96 -7.83
N ALA A 79 -0.61 3.15 -6.85
CA ALA A 79 -0.86 1.74 -7.05
C ALA A 79 -2.15 1.51 -7.85
N ASN A 80 -2.03 0.82 -8.98
CA ASN A 80 -3.18 0.27 -9.67
C ASN A 80 -3.61 -1.01 -8.95
N LEU A 81 -4.84 -1.01 -8.44
CA LEU A 81 -5.37 -2.10 -7.63
C LEU A 81 -6.48 -2.84 -8.38
N VAL A 82 -6.57 -4.14 -8.11
CA VAL A 82 -7.73 -4.98 -8.46
C VAL A 82 -8.34 -5.57 -7.20
N ASP A 83 -9.65 -5.79 -7.21
CA ASP A 83 -10.36 -6.46 -6.11
C ASP A 83 -9.80 -7.87 -5.87
N ALA A 84 -9.59 -8.26 -4.62
CA ALA A 84 -8.98 -9.55 -4.30
C ALA A 84 -9.88 -10.74 -4.64
N ALA A 85 -11.19 -10.58 -4.73
CA ALA A 85 -12.16 -11.61 -5.10
C ALA A 85 -12.54 -11.54 -6.59
N THR A 86 -13.01 -10.40 -7.11
CA THR A 86 -13.51 -10.31 -8.50
C THR A 86 -12.41 -10.16 -9.55
N LYS A 87 -11.21 -9.70 -9.14
CA LYS A 87 -10.07 -9.34 -10.01
C LYS A 87 -10.32 -8.16 -10.97
N GLU A 88 -11.42 -7.45 -10.81
CA GLU A 88 -11.71 -6.23 -11.57
C GLU A 88 -10.89 -5.05 -11.04
N ARG A 89 -10.54 -4.07 -11.91
CA ARG A 89 -9.85 -2.84 -11.48
C ARG A 89 -10.73 -2.03 -10.53
N VAL A 90 -10.12 -1.47 -9.49
CA VAL A 90 -10.79 -0.58 -8.53
C VAL A 90 -10.18 0.83 -8.57
N VAL A 91 -10.97 1.83 -8.18
CA VAL A 91 -10.53 3.23 -8.10
C VAL A 91 -9.64 3.54 -6.89
N SER A 92 -9.69 2.75 -5.82
CA SER A 92 -8.85 2.89 -4.62
C SER A 92 -8.87 1.63 -3.76
N GLY A 93 -7.87 1.45 -2.90
CA GLY A 93 -7.81 0.41 -1.86
C GLY A 93 -8.65 0.71 -0.62
N ILE A 94 -9.29 1.88 -0.52
CA ILE A 94 -10.13 2.26 0.63
C ILE A 94 -11.27 1.26 0.85
N GLY A 95 -11.44 0.84 2.12
CA GLY A 95 -12.54 0.02 2.63
C GLY A 95 -12.69 -1.37 2.03
N ARG A 96 -11.60 -1.95 1.45
CA ARG A 96 -11.66 -3.21 0.71
C ARG A 96 -10.34 -3.99 0.74
N GLN A 97 -10.42 -5.27 0.40
CA GLN A 97 -9.25 -6.12 0.19
C GLN A 97 -8.87 -6.18 -1.30
N CYS A 98 -7.68 -5.70 -1.64
CA CYS A 98 -7.17 -5.64 -3.01
C CYS A 98 -5.79 -6.30 -3.15
N VAL A 99 -5.38 -6.49 -4.41
CA VAL A 99 -4.00 -6.81 -4.79
C VAL A 99 -3.55 -5.89 -5.93
N LEU A 100 -2.24 -5.74 -6.13
CA LEU A 100 -1.68 -4.97 -7.24
C LEU A 100 -2.08 -5.57 -8.60
N CYS A 101 -2.41 -4.70 -9.57
CA CYS A 101 -2.69 -5.08 -10.95
C CYS A 101 -1.40 -5.62 -11.60
N ARG A 102 -1.36 -6.93 -11.90
CA ARG A 102 -0.11 -7.63 -12.23
C ARG A 102 0.66 -7.04 -13.41
N ASP A 103 -0.04 -6.61 -14.45
CA ASP A 103 0.55 -6.23 -15.74
C ASP A 103 0.88 -4.72 -15.81
N ASP A 104 0.38 -3.95 -14.84
CA ASP A 104 0.45 -2.49 -14.77
C ASP A 104 0.30 -2.04 -13.29
N PRO A 105 1.22 -2.38 -12.38
CA PRO A 105 1.01 -2.28 -10.92
C PRO A 105 1.19 -0.86 -10.34
N LEU A 106 2.01 -0.02 -10.96
CA LEU A 106 2.31 1.35 -10.51
C LEU A 106 2.14 2.34 -11.67
N HIS A 107 1.11 3.17 -11.59
CA HIS A 107 0.90 4.27 -12.53
C HIS A 107 1.70 5.51 -12.09
N ALA A 108 2.34 6.18 -13.05
CA ALA A 108 3.18 7.35 -12.80
C ALA A 108 2.69 8.53 -13.66
N TYR A 109 2.46 9.68 -13.02
CA TYR A 109 1.84 10.88 -13.60
C TYR A 109 2.37 12.15 -12.96
N PHE A 110 2.35 13.27 -13.68
CA PHE A 110 2.63 14.59 -13.11
C PHE A 110 1.44 15.11 -12.32
N VAL A 111 1.74 15.88 -11.27
CA VAL A 111 0.79 16.75 -10.58
C VAL A 111 1.31 18.18 -10.67
N ASN A 112 0.48 19.08 -11.22
CA ASN A 112 0.79 20.50 -11.35
C ASN A 112 0.47 21.22 -10.03
N LEU A 113 1.52 21.65 -9.34
CA LEU A 113 1.44 22.39 -8.08
C LEU A 113 2.00 23.80 -8.20
N GLU A 114 2.67 24.11 -9.31
CA GLU A 114 3.21 25.42 -9.64
C GLU A 114 2.07 26.41 -9.96
N PRO A 115 1.84 27.48 -9.17
CA PRO A 115 0.64 28.33 -9.31
C PRO A 115 0.47 28.93 -10.71
N SER A 116 1.58 29.36 -11.33
CA SER A 116 1.59 29.91 -12.69
C SER A 116 1.18 28.90 -13.78
N TYR A 117 1.31 27.60 -13.52
CA TYR A 117 0.81 26.53 -14.39
C TYR A 117 -0.69 26.30 -14.16
N VAL A 118 -1.13 26.27 -12.89
CA VAL A 118 -2.54 26.07 -12.50
C VAL A 118 -3.41 27.24 -12.98
N GLU A 119 -3.00 28.49 -12.81
CA GLU A 119 -3.69 29.67 -13.35
C GLU A 119 -3.84 29.59 -14.88
N ASN A 120 -2.82 29.12 -15.58
CA ASN A 120 -2.83 28.96 -17.04
C ASN A 120 -3.71 27.77 -17.48
N ARG A 121 -3.87 26.74 -16.65
CA ARG A 121 -4.88 25.67 -16.85
C ARG A 121 -6.29 26.22 -16.71
N ARG A 122 -6.60 26.91 -15.60
CA ARG A 122 -7.94 27.49 -15.37
C ARG A 122 -8.32 28.53 -16.45
N ARG A 123 -7.36 29.34 -16.92
CA ARG A 123 -7.56 30.26 -18.08
C ARG A 123 -7.94 29.54 -19.39
N LYS A 124 -7.62 28.25 -19.53
CA LYS A 124 -7.97 27.39 -20.67
C LYS A 124 -9.20 26.52 -20.42
N GLY A 125 -9.90 26.69 -19.29
CA GLY A 125 -11.00 25.81 -18.88
C GLY A 125 -10.55 24.41 -18.42
N ILE A 126 -9.27 24.23 -18.07
CA ILE A 126 -8.74 22.96 -17.57
C ILE A 126 -8.75 23.01 -16.03
N GLU A 127 -9.66 22.26 -15.43
CA GLU A 127 -9.82 22.20 -13.97
C GLU A 127 -8.99 21.10 -13.30
N TYR A 128 -8.58 20.08 -14.06
CA TYR A 128 -7.76 18.98 -13.56
C TYR A 128 -6.25 19.29 -13.62
N ASP A 129 -5.54 19.06 -12.52
CA ASP A 129 -4.14 19.44 -12.37
C ASP A 129 -3.13 18.30 -12.58
N CYS A 130 -3.57 17.07 -12.86
CA CYS A 130 -2.67 15.97 -13.19
C CYS A 130 -2.48 15.82 -14.72
N ASP A 131 -1.33 15.28 -15.12
CA ASP A 131 -1.02 14.90 -16.52
C ASP A 131 -0.36 13.52 -16.57
N ASP A 132 -0.78 12.70 -17.52
CA ASP A 132 -0.18 11.39 -17.78
C ASP A 132 1.23 11.55 -18.40
N LEU A 133 2.21 10.73 -18.00
CA LEU A 133 3.58 10.85 -18.52
C LEU A 133 3.63 10.52 -20.02
N ASN A 134 4.19 11.41 -20.84
CA ASN A 134 4.37 11.13 -22.26
C ASN A 134 5.43 10.03 -22.48
N ILE A 135 5.53 9.49 -23.71
CA ILE A 135 6.40 8.34 -24.02
C ILE A 135 7.87 8.61 -23.64
N LEU A 136 8.41 9.81 -23.89
CA LEU A 136 9.78 10.16 -23.53
C LEU A 136 9.95 10.29 -22.01
N GLU A 137 9.00 10.90 -21.32
CA GLU A 137 9.06 11.02 -19.85
C GLU A 137 8.97 9.65 -19.18
N ARG A 138 8.08 8.79 -19.66
CA ARG A 138 7.90 7.42 -19.17
C ARG A 138 9.10 6.52 -19.46
N THR A 139 9.83 6.72 -20.56
CA THR A 139 10.99 5.88 -20.92
C THR A 139 12.33 6.43 -20.44
N MET A 140 12.50 7.75 -20.33
CA MET A 140 13.82 8.39 -20.14
C MET A 140 13.95 9.20 -18.84
N ALA A 141 12.89 9.39 -18.04
CA ALA A 141 12.98 10.21 -16.82
C ALA A 141 12.20 9.67 -15.61
N TYR A 142 10.90 9.38 -15.74
CA TYR A 142 9.99 9.23 -14.60
C TYR A 142 9.13 7.96 -14.63
N GLY A 143 9.28 7.06 -15.60
CA GLY A 143 8.59 5.78 -15.56
C GLY A 143 8.98 4.90 -14.37
N CYS A 144 8.15 3.91 -14.11
CA CYS A 144 8.41 2.81 -13.19
C CYS A 144 8.12 1.49 -13.89
N LEU A 145 8.98 0.49 -13.67
CA LEU A 145 8.67 -0.92 -13.93
C LEU A 145 8.60 -1.62 -12.58
N ALA A 146 7.53 -2.36 -12.29
CA ALA A 146 7.50 -3.23 -11.13
C ALA A 146 7.03 -4.65 -11.49
N THR A 147 7.70 -5.65 -10.91
CA THR A 147 7.54 -7.07 -11.23
C THR A 147 7.29 -7.88 -9.97
N PRO A 148 6.34 -8.83 -9.93
CA PRO A 148 6.06 -9.64 -8.75
C PRO A 148 7.25 -10.53 -8.39
N VAL A 149 7.56 -10.65 -7.11
CA VAL A 149 8.67 -11.49 -6.62
C VAL A 149 8.27 -12.97 -6.67
N ASN A 150 9.11 -13.81 -7.29
CA ASN A 150 9.01 -15.26 -7.15
C ASN A 150 9.89 -15.71 -5.97
N THR A 151 9.27 -16.10 -4.86
CA THR A 151 9.97 -16.57 -3.64
C THR A 151 10.80 -17.83 -3.88
N GLU A 152 10.26 -18.82 -4.60
CA GLU A 152 11.00 -20.05 -4.97
C GLU A 152 12.23 -19.72 -5.82
N GLY A 153 12.06 -18.75 -6.73
CA GLY A 153 13.16 -18.16 -7.50
C GLY A 153 14.22 -17.57 -6.57
N ALA A 154 13.84 -16.64 -5.70
CA ALA A 154 14.75 -15.93 -4.78
C ALA A 154 15.60 -16.90 -3.93
N LEU A 155 14.97 -17.93 -3.36
CA LEU A 155 15.64 -18.99 -2.59
C LEU A 155 16.63 -19.80 -3.46
N GLY A 156 16.26 -20.08 -4.72
CA GLY A 156 17.14 -20.69 -5.72
C GLY A 156 18.33 -19.81 -6.16
N TYR A 157 18.22 -18.49 -6.04
CA TYR A 157 19.35 -17.58 -6.26
C TYR A 157 20.24 -17.48 -5.02
N TRP A 158 19.67 -17.32 -3.81
CA TRP A 158 20.45 -17.22 -2.57
C TRP A 158 21.29 -18.48 -2.31
N SER A 159 20.72 -19.67 -2.52
CA SER A 159 21.45 -20.95 -2.44
C SER A 159 22.61 -21.09 -3.43
N LYS A 160 22.63 -20.31 -4.52
CA LYS A 160 23.67 -20.35 -5.56
C LYS A 160 24.67 -19.20 -5.48
N HIS A 161 24.21 -18.00 -5.11
CA HIS A 161 24.98 -16.75 -5.19
C HIS A 161 25.38 -16.17 -3.83
N THR A 162 24.69 -16.55 -2.75
CA THR A 162 25.02 -16.19 -1.37
C THR A 162 24.86 -17.41 -0.42
N PRO A 163 25.49 -18.56 -0.73
CA PRO A 163 25.19 -19.83 -0.06
C PRO A 163 25.46 -19.81 1.44
N GLU A 164 26.53 -19.16 1.89
CA GLU A 164 26.92 -19.06 3.31
C GLU A 164 25.86 -18.30 4.12
N ALA A 165 25.39 -17.14 3.62
CA ALA A 165 24.35 -16.35 4.27
C ALA A 165 22.99 -17.06 4.27
N PHE A 166 22.68 -17.83 3.23
CA PHE A 166 21.45 -18.62 3.17
C PHE A 166 21.49 -19.86 4.07
N ALA A 167 22.65 -20.52 4.19
CA ALA A 167 22.86 -21.60 5.15
C ALA A 167 22.75 -21.08 6.60
N ALA A 168 23.33 -19.91 6.90
CA ALA A 168 23.14 -19.26 8.20
C ALA A 168 21.65 -19.02 8.51
N LEU A 169 20.88 -18.48 7.55
CA LEU A 169 19.43 -18.29 7.70
C LEU A 169 18.67 -19.61 7.92
N GLN A 170 19.13 -20.72 7.34
CA GLN A 170 18.55 -22.04 7.55
C GLN A 170 18.86 -22.61 8.93
N GLU A 171 20.05 -22.39 9.50
CA GLU A 171 20.35 -22.78 10.88
C GLU A 171 19.66 -21.86 11.90
N GLU A 172 19.59 -20.54 11.63
CA GLU A 172 18.81 -19.57 12.41
C GLU A 172 17.34 -20.00 12.53
N TRP A 173 16.72 -20.42 11.41
CA TRP A 173 15.35 -20.96 11.36
C TRP A 173 15.16 -22.23 12.19
N LYS A 174 16.10 -23.20 12.11
CA LYS A 174 16.04 -24.44 12.90
C LYS A 174 16.14 -24.14 14.40
N ALA A 175 17.10 -23.31 14.79
CA ALA A 175 17.29 -22.89 16.17
C ALA A 175 16.05 -22.16 16.73
N GLY A 176 15.37 -21.35 15.90
CA GLY A 176 14.09 -20.72 16.24
C GLY A 176 12.94 -21.70 16.52
N GLY A 177 13.05 -22.97 16.10
CA GLY A 177 12.13 -24.06 16.43
C GLY A 177 12.47 -24.83 17.71
N THR A 178 13.66 -24.63 18.27
CA THR A 178 14.15 -25.28 19.50
C THR A 178 14.41 -24.24 20.58
N VAL A 179 13.37 -23.49 20.94
CA VAL A 179 13.37 -22.64 22.13
C VAL A 179 12.80 -23.46 23.28
N ASP A 180 13.67 -24.27 23.90
CA ASP A 180 13.35 -24.94 25.16
C ASP A 180 13.07 -23.90 26.25
N ALA A 181 12.11 -24.19 27.13
CA ALA A 181 11.79 -23.31 28.25
C ALA A 181 12.91 -23.34 29.29
N PRO A 182 13.31 -22.18 29.87
CA PRO A 182 14.31 -22.16 30.94
C PRO A 182 13.73 -22.77 32.21
N GLU A 183 14.33 -23.87 32.69
CA GLU A 183 14.05 -24.44 33.99
C GLU A 183 14.66 -23.62 35.14
N GLU A 184 14.19 -23.91 36.35
CA GLU A 184 14.69 -23.49 37.66
C GLU A 184 14.65 -21.98 38.03
N GLU A 185 13.73 -21.67 38.96
CA GLU A 185 14.20 -21.53 40.34
C GLU A 185 13.17 -22.14 41.32
N GLN A 186 13.44 -23.34 41.85
CA GLN A 186 12.63 -23.89 42.94
C GLN A 186 13.00 -23.21 44.27
N LYS A 187 12.10 -22.42 44.85
CA LYS A 187 12.20 -22.00 46.26
C LYS A 187 11.05 -22.55 47.09
N THR A 188 11.41 -23.15 48.22
CA THR A 188 10.55 -23.98 49.06
C THR A 188 9.68 -23.16 50.01
N ALA A 189 8.40 -23.52 50.08
CA ALA A 189 7.52 -23.19 51.19
C ALA A 189 6.54 -24.37 51.41
N GLY A 190 6.58 -24.99 52.58
CA GLY A 190 5.78 -26.17 52.90
C GLY A 190 4.46 -25.84 53.61
N GLY A 191 3.43 -26.65 53.39
CA GLY A 191 2.16 -26.59 54.10
C GLY A 191 1.36 -27.89 53.91
N VAL A 192 0.87 -28.49 55.01
CA VAL A 192 0.23 -29.81 55.03
C VAL A 192 -1.17 -29.70 55.64
N SER A 193 -2.23 -30.22 54.98
CA SER A 193 -3.14 -31.24 55.55
C SER A 193 -4.37 -31.61 54.68
N GLN A 194 -4.57 -32.92 54.49
CA GLN A 194 -5.84 -33.69 54.49
C GLN A 194 -7.10 -33.22 53.72
N ARG A 195 -7.33 -33.87 52.55
CA ARG A 195 -8.40 -34.88 52.30
C ARG A 195 -9.87 -34.54 52.63
N ALA A 196 -10.73 -34.34 51.62
CA ALA A 196 -11.84 -35.27 51.25
C ALA A 196 -12.80 -34.78 50.12
N LYS A 197 -13.39 -35.77 49.41
CA LYS A 197 -14.61 -35.75 48.55
C LYS A 197 -14.57 -35.14 47.14
N GLU A 198 -15.45 -35.71 46.31
CA GLU A 198 -15.60 -35.44 44.87
C GLU A 198 -16.65 -34.34 44.56
N ALA A 199 -16.43 -33.56 43.48
CA ALA A 199 -17.33 -33.52 42.31
C ALA A 199 -16.94 -32.43 41.28
N SER A 200 -16.96 -32.82 40.00
CA SER A 200 -17.31 -32.03 38.80
C SER A 200 -17.56 -30.51 38.91
N ALA A 201 -16.68 -29.71 38.29
CA ALA A 201 -17.07 -28.59 37.40
C ALA A 201 -15.86 -28.09 36.57
N ASP A 202 -16.12 -27.44 35.44
CA ASP A 202 -15.11 -26.79 34.60
C ASP A 202 -14.48 -25.56 35.29
N ASP A 203 -13.14 -25.47 35.28
CA ASP A 203 -12.45 -24.19 35.06
C ASP A 203 -11.04 -24.42 34.47
N ALA A 204 -10.97 -24.44 33.13
CA ALA A 204 -9.71 -24.57 32.42
C ALA A 204 -9.01 -23.20 32.31
N SER A 205 -8.32 -22.79 33.38
CA SER A 205 -7.57 -21.53 33.43
C SER A 205 -6.51 -21.45 32.31
N VAL A 206 -6.83 -20.70 31.25
CA VAL A 206 -5.95 -20.50 30.09
C VAL A 206 -4.86 -19.50 30.44
N ALA A 207 -3.72 -20.02 30.94
CA ALA A 207 -2.46 -19.31 30.91
C ALA A 207 -2.12 -18.90 29.45
N PRO A 208 -1.46 -17.74 29.21
CA PRO A 208 -1.27 -17.20 27.87
C PRO A 208 -0.40 -18.14 27.01
N GLN A 209 -0.99 -18.67 25.93
CA GLN A 209 -0.30 -19.57 25.00
C GLN A 209 0.72 -18.83 24.12
N PRO A 210 2.02 -19.19 24.15
CA PRO A 210 2.99 -18.74 23.16
C PRO A 210 2.94 -19.64 21.92
N ALA A 211 1.88 -19.51 21.10
CA ALA A 211 1.59 -20.47 20.02
C ALA A 211 1.30 -19.83 18.66
N SER A 212 2.28 -19.87 17.74
CA SER A 212 2.10 -19.96 16.26
C SER A 212 3.43 -19.93 15.49
N ALA A 213 4.55 -20.33 16.12
CA ALA A 213 5.83 -20.51 15.45
C ALA A 213 6.02 -22.00 15.05
N LEU A 214 6.49 -22.24 13.83
CA LEU A 214 7.01 -23.53 13.32
C LEU A 214 6.08 -24.76 13.39
N THR A 215 4.92 -24.69 12.74
CA THR A 215 4.17 -25.87 12.25
C THR A 215 4.53 -26.29 10.81
N VAL A 216 5.63 -25.75 10.26
CA VAL A 216 6.01 -25.90 8.85
C VAL A 216 7.42 -26.49 8.77
N GLU A 217 7.55 -27.69 8.20
CA GLU A 217 8.78 -28.50 8.19
C GLU A 217 9.93 -27.92 7.32
N SER A 218 9.66 -26.87 6.53
CA SER A 218 10.63 -26.28 5.60
C SER A 218 10.58 -24.74 5.62
N LEU A 219 11.77 -24.12 5.63
CA LEU A 219 11.95 -22.67 5.51
C LEU A 219 11.32 -22.12 4.22
N ASP A 220 11.40 -22.85 3.10
CA ASP A 220 10.78 -22.43 1.82
C ASP A 220 9.27 -22.22 1.98
N ALA A 221 8.58 -23.25 2.47
CA ALA A 221 7.14 -23.22 2.67
C ALA A 221 6.72 -22.15 3.70
N ALA A 222 7.52 -21.94 4.75
CA ALA A 222 7.28 -20.92 5.75
C ALA A 222 7.46 -19.49 5.21
N LEU A 223 8.54 -19.23 4.48
CA LEU A 223 8.78 -17.94 3.83
C LEU A 223 7.73 -17.65 2.75
N LYS A 224 7.35 -18.66 1.96
CA LYS A 224 6.26 -18.56 0.99
C LYS A 224 4.94 -18.21 1.67
N ALA A 225 4.60 -18.85 2.78
CA ALA A 225 3.42 -18.51 3.58
C ALA A 225 3.50 -17.10 4.19
N TRP A 226 4.67 -16.66 4.66
CA TRP A 226 4.88 -15.34 5.26
C TRP A 226 4.73 -14.20 4.24
N TRP A 227 5.31 -14.36 3.03
CA TRP A 227 5.26 -13.37 1.96
C TRP A 227 3.92 -13.35 1.20
N THR A 228 3.20 -14.47 1.13
CA THR A 228 1.92 -14.60 0.40
C THR A 228 0.91 -13.47 0.68
N PRO A 229 0.52 -13.14 1.92
CA PRO A 229 -0.48 -12.10 2.17
C PRO A 229 -0.06 -10.69 1.72
N LEU A 230 1.25 -10.42 1.62
CA LEU A 230 1.80 -9.09 1.37
C LEU A 230 2.08 -8.81 -0.12
N HIS A 231 2.00 -9.83 -0.98
CA HIS A 231 2.15 -9.75 -2.43
C HIS A 231 3.33 -8.85 -2.90
N PRO A 232 4.58 -9.18 -2.56
CA PRO A 232 5.74 -8.33 -2.86
C PRO A 232 6.02 -8.17 -4.36
N TYR A 233 6.33 -6.95 -4.79
CA TYR A 233 6.86 -6.63 -6.13
C TYR A 233 8.20 -5.88 -5.99
N ILE A 234 9.14 -6.11 -6.89
CA ILE A 234 10.36 -5.31 -7.04
C ILE A 234 10.09 -4.21 -8.08
N SER A 235 10.37 -2.95 -7.72
CA SER A 235 10.17 -1.75 -8.53
C SER A 235 11.47 -1.04 -8.86
N HIS A 236 11.54 -0.53 -10.09
CA HIS A 236 12.65 0.22 -10.67
C HIS A 236 12.11 1.52 -11.26
N PHE A 237 12.64 2.65 -10.80
CA PHE A 237 12.28 3.97 -11.30
C PHE A 237 13.34 4.46 -12.28
N VAL A 238 12.94 5.05 -13.40
CA VAL A 238 13.90 5.55 -14.42
C VAL A 238 14.80 6.66 -13.86
N ALA A 239 14.30 7.45 -12.90
CA ALA A 239 15.08 8.45 -12.16
C ALA A 239 16.08 7.83 -11.16
N LEU A 240 15.90 6.56 -10.78
CA LEU A 240 16.61 5.88 -9.69
C LEU A 240 17.10 4.47 -10.13
N PRO A 241 17.82 4.33 -11.25
CA PRO A 241 18.04 3.04 -11.92
C PRO A 241 18.95 2.05 -11.17
N THR A 242 19.51 2.46 -10.02
CA THR A 242 20.31 1.62 -9.11
C THR A 242 19.70 1.56 -7.70
N TRP A 243 18.41 1.89 -7.57
CA TRP A 243 17.70 1.94 -6.28
C TRP A 243 16.57 0.90 -6.26
N PRO A 244 16.77 -0.25 -5.59
CA PRO A 244 15.75 -1.30 -5.51
C PRO A 244 14.59 -0.84 -4.61
N GLY A 245 13.35 -1.01 -5.07
CA GLY A 245 12.16 -0.68 -4.27
C GLY A 245 11.25 -1.90 -4.11
N LEU A 246 11.15 -2.46 -2.90
CA LEU A 246 10.23 -3.56 -2.59
C LEU A 246 8.83 -3.01 -2.28
N VAL A 247 7.96 -3.01 -3.28
CA VAL A 247 6.55 -2.62 -3.17
C VAL A 247 5.77 -3.69 -2.42
N MET A 248 4.99 -3.26 -1.43
CA MET A 248 4.22 -4.10 -0.53
C MET A 248 2.74 -3.74 -0.60
N CYS A 249 1.89 -4.72 -0.90
CA CYS A 249 0.44 -4.56 -0.88
C CYS A 249 -0.08 -5.04 0.47
N LEU A 250 -0.40 -4.10 1.36
CA LEU A 250 -0.76 -4.37 2.74
C LEU A 250 -2.28 -4.61 2.83
N PRO A 251 -2.75 -5.86 3.04
CA PRO A 251 -4.19 -6.12 3.17
C PRO A 251 -4.75 -5.44 4.44
N PRO A 252 -6.09 -5.32 4.55
CA PRO A 252 -6.76 -4.91 5.78
C PRO A 252 -6.29 -5.74 6.99
N VAL A 253 -6.21 -5.10 8.16
CA VAL A 253 -5.79 -5.72 9.43
C VAL A 253 -6.92 -5.80 10.46
N ALA A 254 -8.05 -5.16 10.22
CA ALA A 254 -9.29 -5.37 10.95
C ALA A 254 -9.76 -6.83 10.82
N LYS A 255 -10.41 -7.38 11.86
CA LYS A 255 -11.19 -8.62 11.68
C LYS A 255 -12.43 -8.25 10.87
N SER A 256 -12.64 -8.90 9.73
CA SER A 256 -13.88 -8.79 8.97
C SER A 256 -15.04 -9.41 9.78
N SER A 257 -15.69 -8.60 10.61
CA SER A 257 -16.96 -8.97 11.22
C SER A 257 -17.97 -9.17 10.10
N THR A 258 -18.43 -10.40 9.90
CA THR A 258 -19.39 -10.81 8.86
C THR A 258 -20.80 -10.33 9.17
N SER A 259 -20.95 -9.02 9.31
CA SER A 259 -22.24 -8.35 9.41
C SER A 259 -22.93 -8.39 8.04
N ARG A 260 -23.94 -9.23 7.92
CA ARG A 260 -24.77 -9.35 6.72
C ARG A 260 -25.39 -7.99 6.43
N ARG A 261 -24.98 -7.31 5.35
CA ARG A 261 -25.78 -6.23 4.76
C ARG A 261 -26.97 -6.86 4.03
N SER A 262 -27.92 -7.37 4.80
CA SER A 262 -29.14 -7.98 4.30
C SER A 262 -29.90 -6.98 3.43
N SER A 263 -30.14 -7.36 2.19
CA SER A 263 -31.05 -6.65 1.29
C SER A 263 -32.43 -6.55 1.94
N VAL A 264 -32.84 -5.34 2.30
CA VAL A 264 -34.25 -5.05 2.61
C VAL A 264 -34.80 -4.24 1.44
N ALA A 265 -35.81 -4.79 0.77
CA ALA A 265 -36.46 -4.17 -0.37
C ALA A 265 -37.32 -2.97 0.06
N ALA A 266 -37.88 -2.24 -0.93
CA ALA A 266 -38.80 -1.14 -0.68
C ALA A 266 -40.00 -1.57 0.19
N GLY A 267 -40.24 -0.83 1.27
CA GLY A 267 -41.44 -0.93 2.09
C GLY A 267 -42.37 0.25 1.82
N GLU A 268 -43.66 -0.02 1.63
CA GLU A 268 -44.65 0.96 1.18
C GLU A 268 -44.96 2.03 2.25
N LEU A 269 -45.08 3.29 1.84
CA LEU A 269 -45.46 4.38 2.73
C LEU A 269 -46.98 4.58 2.65
N ALA A 270 -47.69 4.03 3.64
CA ALA A 270 -49.15 3.99 3.68
C ALA A 270 -49.79 5.38 3.84
N LYS A 271 -50.97 5.56 3.23
CA LYS A 271 -51.77 6.80 3.33
C LYS A 271 -52.44 6.93 4.69
N SER A 272 -52.51 8.17 5.20
CA SER A 272 -53.59 8.59 6.09
C SER A 272 -53.95 10.07 5.84
N ALA A 273 -55.23 10.39 6.01
CA ALA A 273 -55.83 11.72 5.96
C ALA A 273 -56.90 11.79 7.08
N ALA A 274 -57.49 12.91 7.47
CA ALA A 274 -57.62 14.22 6.84
C ALA A 274 -57.90 15.32 7.90
N ALA A 275 -58.47 16.46 7.47
CA ALA A 275 -59.31 17.40 8.25
C ALA A 275 -58.61 18.30 9.31
N THR A 276 -58.89 19.61 9.46
CA THR A 276 -59.52 20.70 8.65
C THR A 276 -58.99 22.04 9.26
N GLU A 277 -58.71 23.15 8.57
CA GLU A 277 -59.63 24.27 8.19
C GLU A 277 -58.89 25.40 7.41
N ARG A 278 -59.65 26.43 6.96
CA ARG A 278 -59.32 27.53 6.01
C ARG A 278 -60.36 28.67 6.18
N PRO A 279 -60.23 29.86 5.53
CA PRO A 279 -59.09 30.74 5.26
C PRO A 279 -59.40 32.17 5.84
N PRO A 280 -59.15 33.38 5.26
CA PRO A 280 -59.36 33.83 3.86
C PRO A 280 -58.22 34.66 3.20
N THR A 281 -58.46 35.05 1.95
CA THR A 281 -57.60 35.76 0.94
C THR A 281 -58.26 37.13 0.58
N PRO A 282 -58.03 37.85 -0.57
CA PRO A 282 -56.95 37.97 -1.60
C PRO A 282 -56.55 39.48 -1.77
N PRO A 283 -56.30 40.08 -2.98
CA PRO A 283 -55.66 39.66 -4.25
C PRO A 283 -54.31 40.41 -4.48
N ASP A 284 -53.55 40.31 -5.58
CA ASP A 284 -53.77 39.95 -7.01
C ASP A 284 -52.41 39.41 -7.60
N ARG A 285 -52.07 39.22 -8.89
CA ARG A 285 -52.63 39.49 -10.23
C ARG A 285 -52.08 38.48 -11.28
N ALA A 286 -52.74 38.41 -12.44
CA ALA A 286 -52.37 37.69 -13.67
C ALA A 286 -51.07 38.20 -14.35
N CYS A 287 -50.43 37.55 -15.34
CA CYS A 287 -50.69 36.31 -16.11
C CYS A 287 -49.30 35.72 -16.52
N THR A 288 -49.08 34.74 -17.42
CA THR A 288 -49.82 34.12 -18.56
C THR A 288 -49.78 32.57 -18.51
N VAL A 289 -50.16 31.90 -19.60
CA VAL A 289 -50.00 30.46 -19.86
C VAL A 289 -49.48 30.29 -21.29
N ASP A 290 -48.64 29.27 -21.53
CA ASP A 290 -48.64 28.55 -22.81
C ASP A 290 -48.25 27.08 -22.59
N THR A 291 -48.73 26.17 -23.45
CA THR A 291 -48.70 24.71 -23.19
C THR A 291 -48.16 23.93 -24.39
N THR A 292 -47.07 23.18 -24.19
CA THR A 292 -46.67 22.10 -25.11
C THR A 292 -46.23 20.86 -24.34
N GLU A 293 -46.65 19.70 -24.82
CA GLU A 293 -46.45 18.38 -24.22
C GLU A 293 -45.15 17.70 -24.72
N ALA A 294 -44.89 16.51 -24.17
CA ALA A 294 -44.03 15.44 -24.68
C ALA A 294 -42.53 15.39 -24.31
N LYS A 295 -42.25 14.34 -23.51
CA LYS A 295 -41.11 13.41 -23.60
C LYS A 295 -39.72 13.90 -23.12
N PRO A 296 -39.15 13.29 -22.06
CA PRO A 296 -37.74 13.48 -21.75
C PRO A 296 -36.85 12.74 -22.78
N PRO A 297 -35.76 13.37 -23.28
CA PRO A 297 -34.63 12.60 -23.80
C PRO A 297 -34.04 11.79 -22.63
N ILE A 298 -34.00 10.46 -22.74
CA ILE A 298 -32.84 9.72 -23.28
C ILE A 298 -31.63 9.92 -22.37
N ALA A 299 -31.25 8.84 -21.68
CA ALA A 299 -29.96 8.76 -21.02
C ALA A 299 -28.87 8.57 -22.08
N ASP A 300 -27.92 9.49 -22.14
CA ASP A 300 -26.60 9.29 -22.74
C ASP A 300 -25.57 9.55 -21.63
N THR A 301 -24.71 8.62 -21.20
CA THR A 301 -23.75 7.76 -21.93
C THR A 301 -22.68 8.50 -22.74
N THR A 302 -22.10 9.54 -22.14
CA THR A 302 -20.77 10.07 -22.53
C THR A 302 -19.76 10.01 -21.39
N ASN A 303 -19.37 8.79 -20.98
CA ASN A 303 -18.10 8.60 -20.28
C ASN A 303 -16.96 9.07 -21.20
N VAL A 304 -16.27 10.16 -20.83
CA VAL A 304 -15.17 10.71 -21.65
C VAL A 304 -13.88 9.92 -21.37
N THR A 305 -13.77 8.76 -22.00
CA THR A 305 -12.68 7.79 -21.79
C THR A 305 -11.32 8.34 -22.24
N TYR A 306 -10.52 8.83 -21.29
CA TYR A 306 -9.09 9.10 -21.47
C TYR A 306 -8.25 7.98 -20.82
N GLY A 307 -8.19 6.83 -21.50
CA GLY A 307 -7.49 5.63 -21.00
C GLY A 307 -8.29 4.83 -19.96
N ASN A 308 -7.62 3.93 -19.25
CA ASN A 308 -8.24 2.94 -18.35
C ASN A 308 -8.51 3.47 -16.92
N HIS A 309 -8.83 4.76 -16.77
CA HIS A 309 -9.06 5.39 -15.47
C HIS A 309 -10.45 6.04 -15.40
N THR A 310 -11.27 5.50 -14.49
CA THR A 310 -12.49 6.15 -14.00
C THR A 310 -12.14 6.94 -12.74
N GLU A 311 -12.79 8.08 -12.52
CA GLU A 311 -12.64 8.84 -11.28
C GLU A 311 -12.99 7.99 -10.05
N PRO A 312 -12.20 8.05 -8.97
CA PRO A 312 -12.75 7.88 -7.63
C PRO A 312 -13.74 9.04 -7.41
N ALA A 313 -15.02 8.72 -7.22
CA ALA A 313 -16.05 9.72 -6.90
C ALA A 313 -15.60 10.57 -5.70
N GLU A 314 -15.83 11.89 -5.77
CA GLU A 314 -15.25 12.95 -4.92
C GLU A 314 -14.70 12.44 -3.58
N ALA A 315 -13.37 12.34 -3.50
CA ALA A 315 -12.70 11.78 -2.34
C ALA A 315 -12.97 12.64 -1.08
N THR A 316 -13.93 12.20 -0.25
CA THR A 316 -14.21 12.75 1.07
C THR A 316 -12.91 12.99 1.80
N ALA A 317 -12.64 14.23 2.21
CA ALA A 317 -11.37 14.62 2.82
C ALA A 317 -11.08 13.78 4.09
N THR A 318 -10.26 12.75 3.94
CA THR A 318 -9.96 11.74 4.98
C THR A 318 -9.03 12.31 6.02
N SER A 319 -9.58 13.14 6.91
CA SER A 319 -8.99 13.49 8.19
C SER A 319 -8.98 12.26 9.10
N GLY A 320 -7.97 11.42 8.95
CA GLY A 320 -7.83 10.17 9.68
C GLY A 320 -6.50 9.46 9.44
N VAL A 321 -6.18 8.55 10.35
CA VAL A 321 -5.16 7.50 10.15
C VAL A 321 -5.66 6.56 9.03
N LEU A 322 -4.74 5.99 8.25
CA LEU A 322 -5.07 4.96 7.24
C LEU A 322 -5.86 3.81 7.92
N SER A 323 -7.04 3.46 7.41
CA SER A 323 -7.95 2.57 8.14
C SER A 323 -7.43 1.14 8.16
N ASP A 324 -7.68 0.45 9.27
CA ASP A 324 -7.46 -0.99 9.40
C ASP A 324 -8.34 -1.80 8.41
N GLU A 325 -9.34 -1.17 7.79
CA GLU A 325 -10.20 -1.72 6.72
C GLU A 325 -9.67 -1.48 5.29
N ASP A 326 -8.67 -0.61 5.11
CA ASP A 326 -8.13 -0.25 3.79
C ASP A 326 -7.05 -1.23 3.32
N THR A 327 -6.93 -1.46 2.00
CA THR A 327 -5.70 -2.00 1.40
C THR A 327 -4.74 -0.86 1.11
N VAL A 328 -3.56 -0.89 1.74
CA VAL A 328 -2.57 0.21 1.69
C VAL A 328 -1.35 -0.25 0.90
N VAL A 329 -0.76 0.62 0.06
CA VAL A 329 0.48 0.31 -0.65
C VAL A 329 1.65 1.15 -0.13
N ALA A 330 2.77 0.46 0.12
CA ALA A 330 4.01 1.01 0.62
C ALA A 330 5.21 0.52 -0.22
N ILE A 331 6.36 1.20 -0.13
CA ILE A 331 7.62 0.74 -0.72
C ILE A 331 8.67 0.70 0.38
N ILE A 332 9.33 -0.44 0.54
CA ILE A 332 10.52 -0.61 1.39
C ILE A 332 11.77 -0.46 0.50
N THR A 333 12.79 0.23 0.99
CA THR A 333 14.11 0.27 0.37
C THR A 333 15.21 0.44 1.43
N ARG A 334 16.48 0.47 1.03
CA ARG A 334 17.56 0.93 1.90
C ARG A 334 17.76 2.43 1.74
N ILE A 335 17.95 3.14 2.85
CA ILE A 335 18.29 4.57 2.90
C ILE A 335 19.39 4.73 3.96
N SER A 336 20.58 5.18 3.56
CA SER A 336 21.80 5.19 4.39
C SER A 336 22.09 3.83 5.02
N GLY A 337 21.80 2.75 4.27
CA GLY A 337 21.93 1.35 4.71
C GLY A 337 20.71 0.79 5.43
N GLU A 338 19.92 1.60 6.14
CA GLU A 338 18.77 1.13 6.93
C GLU A 338 17.56 0.75 6.06
N LEU A 339 16.91 -0.37 6.39
CA LEU A 339 15.60 -0.73 5.82
C LEU A 339 14.56 0.32 6.25
N SER A 340 13.99 1.00 5.27
CA SER A 340 13.13 2.16 5.45
C SER A 340 11.91 2.08 4.53
N LEU A 341 10.78 2.64 4.97
CA LEU A 341 9.71 3.03 4.04
C LEU A 341 10.13 4.24 3.23
N LEU A 342 9.97 4.17 1.92
CA LEU A 342 10.21 5.28 1.00
C LEU A 342 8.98 6.19 0.95
N GLU A 343 9.14 7.47 1.34
CA GLU A 343 8.06 8.45 1.25
C GLU A 343 8.14 9.33 0.00
N LYS A 344 9.36 9.79 -0.31
CA LYS A 344 9.67 10.90 -1.22
C LYS A 344 11.07 10.71 -1.76
N VAL A 345 11.27 11.10 -3.02
CA VAL A 345 12.60 11.45 -3.53
C VAL A 345 12.59 12.88 -4.06
N TYR A 346 13.69 13.61 -3.91
CA TYR A 346 13.94 14.87 -4.59
C TYR A 346 15.03 14.67 -5.64
N VAL A 347 14.76 15.04 -6.89
CA VAL A 347 15.71 14.96 -8.00
C VAL A 347 16.19 16.37 -8.33
N LYS A 348 17.50 16.61 -8.12
CA LYS A 348 18.19 17.76 -8.68
C LYS A 348 18.67 17.42 -10.08
N SER A 349 18.15 18.13 -11.07
CA SER A 349 18.68 18.10 -12.44
C SER A 349 19.02 19.51 -12.94
N THR A 350 20.01 19.57 -13.82
CA THR A 350 20.38 20.77 -14.57
C THR A 350 19.80 20.68 -15.98
N GLU A 351 19.13 21.76 -16.39
CA GLU A 351 18.42 21.81 -17.67
C GLU A 351 19.39 21.91 -18.85
N PRO A 352 19.12 21.20 -19.96
CA PRO A 352 20.00 21.21 -21.12
C PRO A 352 19.93 22.55 -21.85
N LYS A 353 21.09 23.21 -22.04
CA LYS A 353 21.19 24.49 -22.79
C LYS A 353 20.85 24.37 -24.29
N ARG A 354 20.53 23.17 -24.79
CA ARG A 354 20.15 22.87 -26.18
C ARG A 354 19.15 21.71 -26.17
N PHE A 355 18.11 21.80 -27.00
CA PHE A 355 16.95 20.88 -26.99
C PHE A 355 17.27 19.38 -27.19
N TYR A 356 18.43 19.05 -27.75
CA TYR A 356 18.85 17.67 -28.06
C TYR A 356 19.73 17.03 -26.97
N ASN A 357 20.14 17.78 -25.94
CA ASN A 357 20.77 17.20 -24.77
C ASN A 357 19.69 16.76 -23.78
N LEU A 358 19.84 15.60 -23.14
CA LEU A 358 18.96 15.19 -22.04
C LEU A 358 19.27 15.98 -20.76
N PRO A 359 18.28 16.20 -19.86
CA PRO A 359 18.55 16.75 -18.53
C PRO A 359 19.50 15.85 -17.74
N LYS A 360 20.62 16.39 -17.24
CA LYS A 360 21.51 15.62 -16.35
C LYS A 360 20.96 15.69 -14.92
N VAL A 361 20.75 14.54 -14.28
CA VAL A 361 20.63 14.44 -12.81
C VAL A 361 21.98 14.74 -12.19
N GLU A 362 22.03 15.65 -11.23
CA GLU A 362 23.24 16.01 -10.48
C GLU A 362 23.32 15.23 -9.17
N TYR A 363 22.19 15.15 -8.47
CA TYR A 363 22.00 14.31 -7.30
C TYR A 363 20.53 13.98 -7.08
N ILE A 364 20.32 12.92 -6.31
CA ILE A 364 19.05 12.56 -5.71
C ILE A 364 19.15 12.64 -4.19
N GLU A 365 18.03 12.96 -3.54
CA GLU A 365 17.86 12.91 -2.09
C GLU A 365 16.65 12.04 -1.78
N VAL A 366 16.89 10.94 -1.09
CA VAL A 366 15.89 9.90 -0.79
C VAL A 366 15.46 10.06 0.66
N PHE A 367 14.15 10.13 0.92
CA PHE A 367 13.56 10.40 2.24
C PHE A 367 12.61 9.29 2.64
N GLY A 368 12.68 8.87 3.90
CA GLY A 368 11.88 7.75 4.40
C GLY A 368 11.76 7.65 5.91
N VAL A 369 11.27 6.50 6.36
CA VAL A 369 11.09 6.15 7.78
C VAL A 369 11.74 4.79 8.05
N SER A 370 12.73 4.75 8.93
CA SER A 370 13.37 3.50 9.39
C SER A 370 12.32 2.53 9.94
N LEU A 371 12.33 1.28 9.46
CA LEU A 371 11.40 0.26 9.96
C LEU A 371 11.66 -0.02 11.45
N ALA A 372 12.94 -0.20 11.79
CA ALA A 372 13.41 -0.49 13.14
C ALA A 372 13.04 0.62 14.13
N THR A 373 13.49 1.86 13.88
CA THR A 373 13.40 2.94 14.86
C THR A 373 12.13 3.80 14.73
N GLY A 374 11.52 3.86 13.54
CA GLY A 374 10.46 4.82 13.21
C GLY A 374 10.95 6.26 13.03
N LEU A 375 12.26 6.50 13.07
CA LEU A 375 12.86 7.81 12.81
C LEU A 375 12.96 8.08 11.31
N GLN A 376 13.09 9.36 10.96
CA GLN A 376 13.28 9.80 9.58
C GLN A 376 14.65 9.36 9.06
N THR A 377 14.68 8.73 7.89
CA THR A 377 15.92 8.38 7.17
C THR A 377 16.11 9.25 5.94
N TYR A 378 17.37 9.56 5.63
CA TYR A 378 17.80 10.41 4.52
C TYR A 378 19.07 9.85 3.91
N GLU A 379 19.16 9.87 2.59
CA GLU A 379 20.41 9.63 1.84
C GLU A 379 20.51 10.58 0.66
N LYS A 380 21.72 11.10 0.39
CA LYS A 380 22.02 11.93 -0.77
C LYS A 380 23.06 11.25 -1.65
N LYS A 381 22.70 10.99 -2.91
CA LYS A 381 23.55 10.28 -3.89
C LYS A 381 23.77 11.17 -5.12
N THR A 382 25.01 11.56 -5.37
CA THR A 382 25.43 12.27 -6.60
C THR A 382 25.53 11.31 -7.80
N SER A 383 25.35 11.84 -9.01
CA SER A 383 25.42 11.09 -10.29
C SER A 383 26.67 11.37 -11.13
#